data_AF-A0A820CEX1-F1
#
_entry.id   AF-A0A820CEX1-F1
#
_cell.length_a   1.000
_cell.length_b   1.000
_cell.length_c   1.000
_cell.angle_alpha   90.00
_cell.angle_beta   90.00
_cell.angle_gamma   90.00
#
_symmetry.space_group_name_H-M   'P 1'
#
loop_
_entity.id
_entity.type
_entity.pdbx_description
1 polymer ?
#
loop_
_entity_poly.entity_id
_entity_poly.type
_entity_poly.pdbx_seq_one_letter_code
_entity_poly.pdbx_strand_id
1 'polypeptide(L)'
;QEEQRIAERLDSLSSNDLQKLKDELDQARSNNKKSSCECANISHSLISFNNQLHLPQIEYYSNKDQIDLFHSPTSHFNRYTLHIPLKDLPQDLQLYLPLFSNLLFHTSIQYDDINLDKYHFCELMSRDILSYSVSNGQSSSTPTQSRYVYTHYVDTFIISLQSISNNEIYKNTIDYIRYVLYGTIFNDYKIIIEECEKQLKNLIEALQDGHTIHEAYFNCLINSKDLNNYYHQMNIFLQKNLFEKICKQPNKYQNEIISKLECIQLFILKNLSHMHLTICGNMELIEENWSIIDQFMHESKLKSQIEMKNNEIKEKYTPTLPSTGETNMIVL
;
A
#
# COMPACT_ATOMS: atom_id res chain seq x y z
N GLN A 1 9.49 23.24 12.48
CA GLN A 1 8.57 24.39 12.69
C GLN A 1 8.16 24.52 14.15
N GLU A 2 7.75 23.45 14.85
CA GLU A 2 7.49 23.51 16.30
C GLU A 2 8.78 23.75 17.11
N GLU A 3 9.91 23.16 16.70
CA GLU A 3 11.24 23.50 17.25
C GLU A 3 11.66 24.95 16.97
N GLN A 4 11.31 25.51 15.81
CA GLN A 4 11.56 26.93 15.48
C GLN A 4 10.62 27.86 16.27
N ARG A 5 9.37 27.44 16.47
CA ARG A 5 8.35 28.17 17.24
C ARG A 5 8.60 28.10 18.76
N ILE A 6 9.24 27.03 19.24
CA ILE A 6 9.75 26.87 20.60
C ILE A 6 11.06 27.68 20.77
N ALA A 7 11.95 27.69 19.77
CA ALA A 7 13.13 28.56 19.73
C ALA A 7 12.78 30.06 19.74
N GLU A 8 11.75 30.48 19.01
CA GLU A 8 11.26 31.88 19.02
C GLU A 8 10.52 32.24 20.32
N ARG A 9 9.91 31.26 21.00
CA ARG A 9 9.31 31.44 22.34
C ARG A 9 10.34 31.50 23.47
N LEU A 10 11.52 30.90 23.28
CA LEU A 10 12.62 30.87 24.25
C LEU A 10 13.24 32.25 24.51
N ASP A 11 13.08 33.21 23.59
CA ASP A 11 13.55 34.60 23.75
C ASP A 11 12.64 35.47 24.64
N SER A 12 11.49 34.95 25.09
CA SER A 12 10.44 35.71 25.80
C SER A 12 10.09 35.23 27.21
N LEU A 13 10.79 34.21 27.73
CA LEU A 13 10.42 33.52 28.98
C LEU A 13 11.44 33.74 30.11
N SER A 14 10.94 33.77 31.35
CA SER A 14 11.78 33.90 32.55
C SER A 14 12.68 32.66 32.72
N SER A 15 13.84 32.82 33.35
CA SER A 15 14.87 31.77 33.48
C SER A 15 14.37 30.47 34.14
N ASN A 16 13.33 30.54 34.99
CA ASN A 16 12.73 29.37 35.65
C ASN A 16 11.80 28.57 34.73
N ASP A 17 11.06 29.22 33.84
CA ASP A 17 10.18 28.55 32.88
C ASP A 17 11.00 27.83 31.79
N LEU A 18 12.16 28.40 31.47
CA LEU A 18 13.13 27.86 30.53
C LEU A 18 13.80 26.57 31.03
N GLN A 19 14.02 26.48 32.34
CA GLN A 19 14.56 25.28 32.97
C GLN A 19 13.52 24.16 33.04
N LYS A 20 12.27 24.45 33.42
CA LYS A 20 11.18 23.47 33.42
C LYS A 20 10.96 22.84 32.03
N LEU A 21 10.99 23.66 30.98
CA LEU A 21 10.81 23.16 29.61
C LEU A 21 11.97 22.26 29.16
N LYS A 22 13.21 22.57 29.58
CA LYS A 22 14.37 21.68 29.32
C LYS A 22 14.23 20.36 30.06
N ASP A 23 13.81 20.39 31.31
CA ASP A 23 13.63 19.20 32.13
C ASP A 23 12.51 18.29 31.56
N GLU A 24 11.40 18.87 31.10
CA GLU A 24 10.32 18.13 30.42
C GLU A 24 10.80 17.49 29.10
N LEU A 25 11.62 18.20 28.33
CA LEU A 25 12.14 17.72 27.04
C LEU A 25 13.19 16.62 27.21
N ASP A 26 14.05 16.71 28.24
CA ASP A 26 15.00 15.66 28.60
C ASP A 26 14.29 14.44 29.19
N GLN A 27 13.20 14.63 29.94
CA GLN A 27 12.36 13.54 30.43
C GLN A 27 11.64 12.81 29.28
N ALA A 28 11.10 13.54 28.30
CA ALA A 28 10.52 12.95 27.09
C ALA A 28 11.55 12.16 26.27
N ARG A 29 12.77 12.69 26.11
CA ARG A 29 13.90 11.99 25.45
C ARG A 29 14.32 10.73 26.18
N SER A 30 14.36 10.76 27.51
CA SER A 30 14.69 9.60 28.35
C SER A 30 13.63 8.50 28.26
N ASN A 31 12.35 8.87 28.24
CA ASN A 31 11.24 7.93 28.11
C ASN A 31 11.21 7.25 26.72
N ASN A 32 11.46 7.99 25.63
CA ASN A 32 11.61 7.41 24.29
C ASN A 32 12.80 6.44 24.18
N LYS A 33 13.93 6.76 24.83
CA LYS A 33 15.08 5.84 24.91
C LYS A 33 14.77 4.56 25.69
N LYS A 34 13.98 4.63 26.77
CA LYS A 34 13.55 3.44 27.52
C LYS A 34 12.60 2.56 26.71
N SER A 35 11.57 3.15 26.08
CA SER A 35 10.61 2.44 25.23
C SER A 35 11.28 1.71 24.06
N SER A 36 12.21 2.38 23.35
CA SER A 36 12.97 1.76 22.25
C SER A 36 13.90 0.64 22.71
N CYS A 37 14.59 0.79 23.84
CA CYS A 37 15.41 -0.27 24.43
C CYS A 37 14.56 -1.46 24.91
N GLU A 38 13.38 -1.22 25.47
CA GLU A 38 12.44 -2.28 25.87
C GLU A 38 11.91 -3.05 24.66
N CYS A 39 11.50 -2.38 23.58
CA CYS A 39 11.12 -3.02 22.33
C CYS A 39 12.27 -3.80 21.68
N ALA A 40 13.50 -3.27 21.71
CA ALA A 40 14.68 -3.97 21.23
C ALA A 40 14.97 -5.24 22.05
N ASN A 41 14.86 -5.17 23.38
CA ASN A 41 15.04 -6.31 24.27
C ASN A 41 13.96 -7.39 24.09
N ILE A 42 12.69 -6.99 23.88
CA ILE A 42 11.60 -7.92 23.56
C ILE A 42 11.89 -8.62 22.21
N SER A 43 12.31 -7.86 21.20
CA SER A 43 12.67 -8.41 19.89
C SER A 43 13.84 -9.39 20.00
N HIS A 44 14.87 -9.04 20.78
CA HIS A 44 16.04 -9.89 21.01
C HIS A 44 15.68 -11.17 21.79
N SER A 45 14.71 -11.09 22.69
CA SER A 45 14.17 -12.23 23.43
C SER A 45 13.29 -13.14 22.57
N LEU A 46 12.52 -12.59 21.64
CA LEU A 46 11.76 -13.36 20.64
C LEU A 46 12.68 -14.08 19.66
N ILE A 47 13.77 -13.42 19.22
CA ILE A 47 14.78 -14.03 18.35
C ILE A 47 15.51 -15.16 19.08
N SER A 48 15.91 -14.95 20.33
CA SER A 48 16.58 -16.01 21.11
C SER A 48 15.65 -17.19 21.40
N PHE A 49 14.37 -16.94 21.68
CA PHE A 49 13.35 -17.96 21.84
C PHE A 49 13.11 -18.75 20.55
N ASN A 50 12.96 -18.08 19.40
CA ASN A 50 12.82 -18.75 18.11
C ASN A 50 14.03 -19.63 17.77
N ASN A 51 15.24 -19.18 18.10
CA ASN A 51 16.46 -19.97 17.91
C ASN A 51 16.52 -21.20 18.83
N GLN A 52 15.84 -21.19 19.99
CA GLN A 52 15.75 -22.32 20.91
C GLN A 52 14.68 -23.35 20.50
N LEU A 53 13.71 -22.96 19.68
CA LEU A 53 12.63 -23.85 19.23
C LEU A 53 13.09 -24.94 18.24
N HIS A 54 14.38 -24.96 17.85
CA HIS A 54 14.93 -25.89 16.85
C HIS A 54 14.07 -26.01 15.58
N LEU A 55 13.38 -24.92 15.21
CA LEU A 55 12.56 -24.93 14.01
C LEU A 55 13.49 -25.05 12.80
N PRO A 56 13.16 -25.92 11.83
CA PRO A 56 13.88 -25.96 10.57
C PRO A 56 13.90 -24.57 9.93
N GLN A 57 15.06 -24.18 9.38
CA GLN A 57 15.23 -22.87 8.79
C GLN A 57 14.34 -22.72 7.55
N ILE A 58 13.87 -21.49 7.30
CA ILE A 58 13.22 -21.17 6.04
C ILE A 58 14.29 -21.18 4.95
N GLU A 59 14.09 -22.02 3.95
CA GLU A 59 15.02 -22.20 2.84
C GLU A 59 14.58 -21.41 1.61
N TYR A 60 15.52 -20.81 0.88
CA TYR A 60 15.26 -20.01 -0.31
C TYR A 60 15.57 -20.80 -1.58
N TYR A 61 14.66 -20.76 -2.56
CA TYR A 61 14.71 -21.65 -3.74
C TYR A 61 14.68 -20.96 -5.10
N SER A 62 14.62 -19.62 -5.18
CA SER A 62 14.36 -19.00 -6.49
C SER A 62 15.60 -18.77 -7.37
N ASN A 63 15.41 -19.04 -8.67
CA ASN A 63 16.31 -18.71 -9.79
C ASN A 63 15.64 -17.78 -10.84
N LYS A 64 14.42 -17.26 -10.58
CA LYS A 64 13.69 -16.37 -11.50
C LYS A 64 13.67 -14.94 -10.96
N ASP A 65 13.98 -13.96 -11.81
CA ASP A 65 14.15 -12.54 -11.41
C ASP A 65 12.93 -11.89 -10.73
N GLN A 66 11.71 -12.41 -10.94
CA GLN A 66 10.45 -11.80 -10.49
C GLN A 66 9.65 -12.66 -9.51
N ILE A 67 10.18 -13.81 -9.09
CA ILE A 67 9.49 -14.69 -8.16
C ILE A 67 10.49 -15.07 -7.07
N ASP A 68 10.16 -14.89 -5.80
CA ASP A 68 10.95 -15.40 -4.67
C ASP A 68 10.17 -16.55 -4.01
N LEU A 69 10.83 -17.71 -3.82
CA LEU A 69 10.23 -18.89 -3.20
C LEU A 69 10.93 -19.21 -1.88
N PHE A 70 10.11 -19.40 -0.84
CA PHE A 70 10.56 -19.74 0.50
C PHE A 70 9.86 -21.02 0.97
N HIS A 71 10.65 -22.02 1.35
CA HIS A 71 10.10 -23.23 1.98
C HIS A 71 9.92 -23.00 3.47
N SER A 72 8.70 -23.17 3.95
CA SER A 72 8.42 -23.21 5.39
C SER A 72 7.93 -24.62 5.76
N PRO A 73 8.83 -25.55 6.13
CA PRO A 73 8.50 -26.97 6.36
C PRO A 73 7.52 -27.20 7.52
N THR A 74 7.36 -26.22 8.41
CA THR A 74 6.43 -26.29 9.55
C THR A 74 5.12 -25.53 9.32
N SER A 75 4.96 -24.86 8.17
CA SER A 75 3.75 -24.09 7.88
C SER A 75 2.71 -24.94 7.15
N HIS A 76 1.52 -25.02 7.74
CA HIS A 76 0.32 -25.53 7.06
C HIS A 76 -0.36 -24.48 6.18
N PHE A 77 0.29 -23.33 5.98
CA PHE A 77 -0.21 -22.20 5.26
C PHE A 77 0.75 -21.78 4.16
N ASN A 78 0.17 -21.31 3.05
CA ASN A 78 0.89 -20.61 2.01
C ASN A 78 0.64 -19.12 2.15
N ARG A 79 1.70 -18.33 2.03
CA ARG A 79 1.63 -16.88 1.97
C ARG A 79 2.09 -16.41 0.59
N TYR A 80 1.29 -15.57 -0.02
CA TYR A 80 1.56 -14.92 -1.30
C TYR A 80 1.68 -13.43 -1.04
N THR A 81 2.78 -12.83 -1.47
CA THR A 81 2.99 -11.38 -1.37
C THR A 81 3.38 -10.85 -2.73
N LEU A 82 2.49 -10.08 -3.34
CA LEU A 82 2.71 -9.43 -4.61
C LEU A 82 3.18 -8.00 -4.37
N HIS A 83 4.29 -7.62 -4.99
CA HIS A 83 4.85 -6.28 -4.95
C HIS A 83 4.75 -5.65 -6.34
N ILE A 84 4.08 -4.51 -6.44
CA ILE A 84 3.92 -3.75 -7.68
C ILE A 84 4.56 -2.37 -7.51
N PRO A 85 5.51 -1.95 -8.35
CA PRO A 85 6.17 -0.66 -8.21
C PRO A 85 5.21 0.53 -8.35
N LEU A 86 5.40 1.56 -7.52
CA LEU A 86 4.59 2.79 -7.50
C LEU A 86 5.37 4.07 -7.84
N LYS A 87 6.65 3.95 -8.22
CA LYS A 87 7.59 5.08 -8.36
C LYS A 87 7.04 6.28 -9.15
N ASP A 88 6.27 6.01 -10.20
CA ASP A 88 5.76 7.05 -11.11
C ASP A 88 4.28 7.38 -10.91
N LEU A 89 3.68 6.98 -9.78
CA LEU A 89 2.26 7.26 -9.48
C LEU A 89 2.08 8.77 -9.22
N PRO A 90 1.24 9.49 -9.99
CA PRO A 90 0.99 10.92 -9.80
C PRO A 90 0.51 11.25 -8.38
N GLN A 91 1.02 12.36 -7.82
CA GLN A 91 0.73 12.78 -6.43
C GLN A 91 -0.77 12.93 -6.14
N ASP A 92 -1.55 13.41 -7.10
CA ASP A 92 -2.99 13.58 -6.97
C ASP A 92 -3.74 12.22 -6.89
N LEU A 93 -3.17 11.15 -7.47
CA LEU A 93 -3.69 9.78 -7.32
C LEU A 93 -3.25 9.15 -5.98
N GLN A 94 -2.06 9.48 -5.47
CA GLN A 94 -1.55 8.91 -4.21
C GLN A 94 -2.49 9.19 -3.02
N LEU A 95 -3.23 10.30 -3.02
CA LEU A 95 -4.23 10.62 -1.98
C LEU A 95 -5.38 9.61 -1.93
N TYR A 96 -5.75 9.04 -3.08
CA TYR A 96 -6.83 8.07 -3.21
C TYR A 96 -6.35 6.62 -3.05
N LEU A 97 -5.04 6.40 -2.92
CA LEU A 97 -4.46 5.06 -2.89
C LEU A 97 -4.94 4.22 -1.68
N PRO A 98 -5.08 4.74 -0.45
CA PRO A 98 -5.66 3.94 0.65
C PRO A 98 -7.14 3.60 0.46
N LEU A 99 -7.90 4.48 -0.20
CA LEU A 99 -9.28 4.18 -0.58
C LEU A 99 -9.31 3.03 -1.58
N PHE A 100 -8.50 3.12 -2.63
CA PHE A 100 -8.33 2.05 -3.62
C PHE A 100 -7.93 0.72 -2.96
N SER A 101 -6.90 0.72 -2.11
CA SER A 101 -6.40 -0.47 -1.41
C SER A 101 -7.47 -1.19 -0.61
N ASN A 102 -8.31 -0.44 0.11
CA ASN A 102 -9.38 -1.06 0.89
C ASN A 102 -10.54 -1.54 0.01
N LEU A 103 -10.85 -0.85 -1.09
CA LEU A 103 -11.94 -1.24 -1.98
C LEU A 103 -11.64 -2.52 -2.77
N LEU A 104 -10.37 -2.84 -3.03
CA LEU A 104 -9.95 -4.04 -3.76
C LEU A 104 -10.61 -5.34 -3.27
N PHE A 105 -10.82 -5.47 -1.96
CA PHE A 105 -11.47 -6.65 -1.35
C PHE A 105 -12.90 -6.42 -0.86
N HIS A 106 -13.44 -5.21 -1.05
CA HIS A 106 -14.73 -4.80 -0.48
C HIS A 106 -15.69 -4.22 -1.54
N THR A 107 -15.51 -4.57 -2.81
CA THR A 107 -16.38 -4.17 -3.92
C THR A 107 -16.72 -5.37 -4.82
N SER A 108 -17.56 -5.14 -5.82
CA SER A 108 -17.96 -6.13 -6.81
C SER A 108 -16.82 -6.43 -7.80
N ILE A 109 -16.82 -7.67 -8.31
CA ILE A 109 -15.86 -8.18 -9.29
C ILE A 109 -16.60 -8.49 -10.59
N GLN A 110 -16.05 -8.05 -11.72
CA GLN A 110 -16.40 -8.50 -13.06
C GLN A 110 -15.13 -8.87 -13.82
N TYR A 111 -14.95 -10.17 -14.08
CA TYR A 111 -13.78 -10.70 -14.79
C TYR A 111 -14.19 -11.80 -15.75
N ASP A 112 -13.93 -11.62 -17.05
CA ASP A 112 -14.42 -12.49 -18.11
C ASP A 112 -15.94 -12.78 -17.97
N ASP A 113 -16.34 -14.04 -17.77
CA ASP A 113 -17.73 -14.45 -17.58
C ASP A 113 -18.17 -14.44 -16.10
N ILE A 114 -17.29 -14.04 -15.18
CA ILE A 114 -17.53 -14.02 -13.74
C ILE A 114 -18.07 -12.64 -13.34
N ASN A 115 -19.21 -12.63 -12.67
CA ASN A 115 -19.79 -11.44 -12.05
C ASN A 115 -20.18 -11.78 -10.60
N LEU A 116 -19.49 -11.16 -9.66
CA LEU A 116 -19.70 -11.35 -8.23
C LEU A 116 -20.01 -10.00 -7.60
N ASP A 117 -21.12 -9.89 -6.89
CA ASP A 117 -21.30 -8.75 -6.00
C ASP A 117 -20.32 -8.81 -4.82
N LYS A 118 -20.18 -7.69 -4.10
CA LYS A 118 -19.35 -7.57 -2.90
C LYS A 118 -19.56 -8.74 -1.92
N TYR A 119 -20.81 -9.09 -1.62
CA TYR A 119 -21.12 -10.04 -0.55
C TYR A 119 -20.70 -11.46 -0.93
N HIS A 120 -21.00 -11.89 -2.15
CA HIS A 120 -20.58 -13.18 -2.67
C HIS A 120 -19.05 -13.27 -2.78
N PHE A 121 -18.38 -12.20 -3.22
CA PHE A 121 -16.92 -12.19 -3.28
C PHE A 121 -16.29 -12.29 -1.88
N CYS A 122 -16.79 -11.53 -0.90
CA CYS A 122 -16.33 -11.62 0.48
C CYS A 122 -16.59 -12.99 1.11
N GLU A 123 -17.71 -13.65 0.78
CA GLU A 123 -18.02 -15.00 1.25
C GLU A 123 -17.02 -16.04 0.72
N LEU A 124 -16.74 -16.00 -0.60
CA LEU A 124 -15.74 -16.88 -1.21
C LEU A 124 -14.34 -16.67 -0.61
N MET A 125 -13.94 -15.40 -0.45
CA MET A 125 -12.66 -15.05 0.18
C MET A 125 -12.59 -15.58 1.62
N SER A 126 -13.65 -15.42 2.42
CA SER A 126 -13.66 -15.84 3.83
C SER A 126 -13.60 -17.36 4.00
N ARG A 127 -14.04 -18.12 2.99
CA ARG A 127 -13.94 -19.60 2.98
C ARG A 127 -12.50 -20.08 2.81
N ASP A 128 -11.75 -19.43 1.93
CA ASP A 128 -10.46 -19.95 1.43
C ASP A 128 -9.24 -19.19 1.98
N ILE A 129 -9.40 -17.92 2.33
CA ILE A 129 -8.33 -17.00 2.74
C ILE A 129 -8.42 -16.73 4.24
N LEU A 130 -7.33 -17.06 4.94
CA LEU A 130 -7.20 -16.87 6.38
C LEU A 130 -6.89 -15.43 6.76
N SER A 131 -6.03 -14.79 5.97
CA SER A 131 -5.68 -13.39 6.15
C SER A 131 -5.35 -12.76 4.82
N TYR A 132 -5.71 -11.49 4.68
CA TYR A 132 -5.34 -10.69 3.53
C TYR A 132 -5.04 -9.26 3.96
N SER A 133 -4.18 -8.60 3.20
CA SER A 133 -3.93 -7.17 3.36
C SER A 133 -3.52 -6.54 2.05
N VAL A 134 -3.86 -5.26 1.91
CA VAL A 134 -3.26 -4.39 0.92
C VAL A 134 -2.56 -3.28 1.66
N SER A 135 -1.30 -3.03 1.32
CA SER A 135 -0.56 -1.91 1.87
C SER A 135 0.16 -1.14 0.77
N ASN A 136 0.28 0.15 1.01
CA ASN A 136 1.07 1.05 0.19
C ASN A 136 2.20 1.50 1.10
N GLY A 137 3.43 1.35 0.66
CA GLY A 137 4.51 1.73 1.53
C GLY A 137 5.85 1.66 0.86
N GLN A 138 6.81 2.24 1.57
CA GLN A 138 8.18 1.95 1.25
C GLN A 138 8.52 0.55 1.72
N SER A 139 9.01 -0.28 0.81
CA SER A 139 9.46 -1.60 1.21
C SER A 139 10.70 -1.44 2.09
N SER A 140 10.51 -1.54 3.40
CA SER A 140 11.58 -1.77 4.37
C SER A 140 12.03 -3.23 4.37
N SER A 141 11.70 -3.99 3.31
CA SER A 141 12.05 -5.40 3.17
C SER A 141 13.50 -5.58 3.56
N THR A 142 13.73 -6.27 4.67
CA THR A 142 15.06 -6.72 5.00
C THR A 142 15.53 -7.64 3.85
N PRO A 143 16.84 -7.81 3.62
CA PRO A 143 17.34 -8.75 2.62
C PRO A 143 16.76 -10.17 2.75
N THR A 144 16.19 -10.50 3.92
CA THR A 144 15.54 -11.76 4.26
C THR A 144 14.05 -11.86 3.85
N GLN A 145 13.38 -10.77 3.48
CA GLN A 145 11.94 -10.77 3.10
C GLN A 145 11.72 -10.72 1.58
N SER A 146 12.51 -9.91 0.88
CA SER A 146 12.66 -10.00 -0.58
C SER A 146 13.94 -9.28 -0.97
N ARG A 147 14.86 -10.00 -1.59
CA ARG A 147 16.15 -9.44 -2.01
C ARG A 147 15.96 -8.43 -3.14
N TYR A 148 15.00 -8.69 -4.03
CA TYR A 148 14.74 -7.85 -5.19
C TYR A 148 14.08 -6.54 -4.81
N VAL A 149 13.04 -6.59 -3.96
CA VAL A 149 12.30 -5.38 -3.55
C VAL A 149 13.22 -4.45 -2.75
N TYR A 150 14.03 -4.99 -1.82
CA TYR A 150 15.01 -4.22 -1.06
C TYR A 150 15.99 -3.43 -1.95
N THR A 151 16.34 -3.98 -3.10
CA THR A 151 17.36 -3.43 -3.99
C THR A 151 16.81 -2.55 -5.12
N HIS A 152 15.55 -2.74 -5.52
CA HIS A 152 15.01 -2.14 -6.74
C HIS A 152 13.79 -1.24 -6.53
N TYR A 153 13.00 -1.44 -5.47
CA TYR A 153 11.73 -0.74 -5.31
C TYR A 153 11.57 -0.15 -3.93
N VAL A 154 11.71 1.18 -3.90
CA VAL A 154 11.49 1.94 -2.68
C VAL A 154 9.99 2.03 -2.42
N ASP A 155 9.16 2.41 -3.39
CA ASP A 155 7.70 2.55 -3.21
C ASP A 155 6.92 1.43 -3.92
N THR A 156 6.14 0.67 -3.15
CA THR A 156 5.40 -0.50 -3.66
C THR A 156 3.96 -0.57 -3.16
N PHE A 157 3.08 -1.01 -4.06
CA PHE A 157 1.76 -1.51 -3.76
C PHE A 157 1.88 -3.00 -3.45
N ILE A 158 1.45 -3.40 -2.26
CA ILE A 158 1.65 -4.76 -1.75
C ILE A 158 0.29 -5.40 -1.53
N ILE A 159 0.05 -6.55 -2.17
CA ILE A 159 -1.10 -7.41 -1.89
C ILE A 159 -0.56 -8.67 -1.21
N SER A 160 -1.02 -8.95 0.01
CA SER A 160 -0.68 -10.16 0.75
C SER A 160 -1.92 -11.01 0.97
N LEU A 161 -1.81 -12.31 0.66
CA LEU A 161 -2.82 -13.33 0.94
C LEU A 161 -2.19 -14.49 1.69
N GLN A 162 -2.92 -15.06 2.64
CA GLN A 162 -2.54 -16.28 3.34
C GLN A 162 -3.68 -17.28 3.26
N SER A 163 -3.37 -18.50 2.85
CA SER A 163 -4.34 -19.57 2.66
C SER A 163 -3.84 -20.87 3.30
N ILE A 164 -4.75 -21.82 3.49
CA ILE A 164 -4.39 -23.19 3.89
C ILE A 164 -3.65 -23.88 2.73
N SER A 165 -2.64 -24.70 3.06
CA SER A 165 -1.88 -25.48 2.09
C SER A 165 -2.70 -26.64 1.53
N ASN A 166 -3.53 -26.35 0.52
CA ASN A 166 -4.36 -27.31 -0.20
C ASN A 166 -4.37 -26.95 -1.70
N ASN A 167 -4.37 -27.96 -2.59
CA ASN A 167 -4.35 -27.80 -4.05
C ASN A 167 -5.51 -26.94 -4.61
N GLU A 168 -6.74 -27.18 -4.16
CA GLU A 168 -7.91 -26.40 -4.60
C GLU A 168 -7.81 -24.94 -4.13
N ILE A 169 -7.47 -24.76 -2.85
CA ILE A 169 -7.33 -23.42 -2.24
C ILE A 169 -6.16 -22.65 -2.86
N TYR A 170 -5.08 -23.33 -3.25
CA TYR A 170 -3.94 -22.73 -3.93
C TYR A 170 -4.41 -22.04 -5.22
N LYS A 171 -5.12 -22.79 -6.07
CA LYS A 171 -5.66 -22.27 -7.32
C LYS A 171 -6.62 -21.10 -7.06
N ASN A 172 -7.57 -21.27 -6.15
CA ASN A 172 -8.52 -20.22 -5.80
C ASN A 172 -7.81 -18.94 -5.31
N THR A 173 -6.73 -19.08 -4.54
CA THR A 173 -5.96 -17.93 -4.04
C THR A 173 -5.34 -17.13 -5.19
N ILE A 174 -4.76 -17.79 -6.19
CA ILE A 174 -4.24 -17.09 -7.38
C ILE A 174 -5.40 -16.47 -8.18
N ASP A 175 -6.53 -17.17 -8.31
CA ASP A 175 -7.72 -16.63 -8.98
C ASP A 175 -8.26 -15.38 -8.25
N TYR A 176 -8.24 -15.33 -6.92
CA TYR A 176 -8.61 -14.13 -6.18
C TYR A 176 -7.65 -12.96 -6.42
N ILE A 177 -6.34 -13.22 -6.55
CA ILE A 177 -5.38 -12.19 -6.98
C ILE A 177 -5.76 -11.66 -8.36
N ARG A 178 -6.11 -12.55 -9.31
CA ARG A 178 -6.56 -12.15 -10.66
C ARG A 178 -7.81 -11.28 -10.58
N TYR A 179 -8.83 -11.71 -9.83
CA TYR A 179 -10.09 -10.98 -9.69
C TYR A 179 -9.88 -9.58 -9.13
N VAL A 180 -9.03 -9.44 -8.12
CA VAL A 180 -8.75 -8.16 -7.48
C VAL A 180 -7.91 -7.24 -8.37
N LEU A 181 -6.95 -7.78 -9.11
CA LEU A 181 -6.15 -6.94 -10.01
C LEU A 181 -6.92 -6.53 -11.27
N TYR A 182 -7.70 -7.44 -11.85
CA TYR A 182 -8.26 -7.30 -13.19
C TYR A 182 -9.76 -7.03 -13.22
N GLY A 183 -10.49 -7.42 -12.17
CA GLY A 183 -11.94 -7.46 -12.18
C GLY A 183 -12.62 -6.52 -11.20
N THR A 184 -11.90 -5.82 -10.33
CA THR A 184 -12.50 -4.84 -9.41
C THR A 184 -13.23 -3.74 -10.16
N ILE A 185 -14.49 -3.47 -9.78
CA ILE A 185 -15.34 -2.41 -10.34
C ILE A 185 -15.63 -1.35 -9.27
N PHE A 186 -15.61 -0.08 -9.68
CA PHE A 186 -15.88 1.08 -8.82
C PHE A 186 -17.24 1.75 -9.13
N ASN A 187 -18.28 0.96 -9.44
CA ASN A 187 -19.59 1.49 -9.84
C ASN A 187 -20.55 1.72 -8.67
N ASP A 188 -20.45 0.95 -7.59
CA ASP A 188 -21.29 1.11 -6.40
C ASP A 188 -20.74 2.21 -5.50
N TYR A 189 -21.20 3.42 -5.76
CA TYR A 189 -20.75 4.59 -5.01
C TYR A 189 -21.17 4.54 -3.53
N LYS A 190 -22.19 3.76 -3.16
CA LYS A 190 -22.59 3.61 -1.76
C LYS A 190 -21.49 2.89 -0.97
N ILE A 191 -20.93 1.81 -1.53
CA ILE A 191 -19.80 1.08 -0.95
C ILE A 191 -18.58 2.00 -0.78
N ILE A 192 -18.30 2.83 -1.79
CA ILE A 192 -17.18 3.79 -1.77
C ILE A 192 -17.33 4.78 -0.60
N ILE A 193 -18.53 5.33 -0.40
CA ILE A 193 -18.82 6.25 0.70
C ILE A 193 -18.72 5.55 2.06
N GLU A 194 -19.28 4.35 2.20
CA GLU A 194 -19.17 3.55 3.44
C GLU A 194 -17.69 3.33 3.83
N GLU A 195 -16.83 3.05 2.85
CA GLU A 195 -15.40 2.85 3.09
C GLU A 195 -14.67 4.18 3.41
N CYS A 196 -15.08 5.30 2.80
CA CYS A 196 -14.56 6.63 3.14
C CYS A 196 -14.91 7.02 4.59
N GLU A 197 -16.14 6.76 5.03
CA GLU A 197 -16.59 7.03 6.40
C GLU A 197 -15.83 6.20 7.42
N LYS A 198 -15.64 4.91 7.14
CA LYS A 198 -14.84 3.99 7.96
C LYS A 198 -13.40 4.46 8.08
N GLN A 199 -12.77 4.82 6.96
CA GLN A 199 -11.40 5.34 6.97
C GLN A 199 -11.30 6.67 7.71
N LEU A 200 -12.24 7.61 7.49
CA LEU A 200 -12.26 8.88 8.20
C LEU A 200 -12.33 8.67 9.72
N LYS A 201 -13.18 7.75 10.19
CA LYS A 201 -13.27 7.40 11.61
C LYS A 201 -11.93 6.87 12.13
N ASN A 202 -11.34 5.90 11.44
CA ASN A 202 -10.05 5.32 11.82
C ASN A 202 -8.93 6.37 11.84
N LEU A 203 -8.93 7.31 10.89
CA LEU A 203 -7.98 8.42 10.84
C LEU A 203 -8.16 9.38 12.03
N ILE A 204 -9.40 9.72 12.39
CA ILE A 204 -9.68 10.57 13.56
C ILE A 204 -9.19 9.89 14.84
N GLU A 205 -9.43 8.60 14.99
CA GLU A 205 -8.95 7.82 16.13
C GLU A 205 -7.42 7.73 16.16
N ALA A 206 -6.77 7.44 15.03
CA ALA A 206 -5.31 7.40 14.93
C ALA A 206 -4.65 8.76 15.24
N LEU A 207 -5.28 9.87 14.86
CA LEU A 207 -4.81 11.22 15.19
C LEU A 207 -4.87 11.54 16.70
N GLN A 208 -5.65 10.81 17.49
CA GLN A 208 -5.63 10.93 18.95
C GLN A 208 -4.35 10.33 19.54
N ASP A 209 -3.76 9.34 18.87
CA ASP A 209 -2.40 8.86 19.15
C ASP A 209 -1.37 9.78 18.50
N GLY A 210 -1.31 11.01 19.02
CA GLY A 210 -0.45 12.07 18.48
C GLY A 210 1.02 11.66 18.43
N HIS A 211 1.51 10.78 19.30
CA HIS A 211 2.92 10.37 19.30
C HIS A 211 3.30 9.65 18.00
N THR A 212 2.57 8.58 17.65
CA THR A 212 2.81 7.77 16.45
C THR A 212 2.71 8.63 15.17
N ILE A 213 1.73 9.54 15.12
CA ILE A 213 1.54 10.43 13.98
C ILE A 213 2.69 11.42 13.83
N HIS A 214 3.14 12.05 14.92
CA HIS A 214 4.27 12.97 14.86
C HIS A 214 5.56 12.24 14.48
N GLU A 215 5.83 11.07 15.07
CA GLU A 215 6.99 10.27 14.72
C GLU A 215 7.00 9.91 13.23
N ALA A 216 5.88 9.40 12.72
CA ALA A 216 5.74 9.11 11.30
C ALA A 216 5.95 10.37 10.46
N TYR A 217 5.39 11.53 10.84
CA TYR A 217 5.50 12.78 10.09
C TYR A 217 6.95 13.26 10.01
N PHE A 218 7.67 13.25 11.12
CA PHE A 218 9.09 13.63 11.16
C PHE A 218 9.97 12.63 10.40
N ASN A 219 9.72 11.32 10.54
CA ASN A 219 10.43 10.31 9.77
C ASN A 219 10.24 10.50 8.27
N CYS A 220 9.04 10.90 7.83
CA CYS A 220 8.79 11.23 6.42
C CYS A 220 9.58 12.45 5.97
N LEU A 221 9.58 13.55 6.75
CA LEU A 221 10.36 14.75 6.43
C LEU A 221 11.87 14.49 6.37
N ILE A 222 12.39 13.62 7.24
CA ILE A 222 13.82 13.32 7.32
C ILE A 222 14.24 12.36 6.19
N ASN A 223 13.41 11.38 5.86
CA ASN A 223 13.75 10.30 4.92
C ASN A 223 13.30 10.57 3.47
N SER A 224 12.38 11.51 3.23
CA SER A 224 11.96 11.89 1.89
C SER A 224 13.01 12.77 1.21
N LYS A 225 13.84 12.15 0.36
CA LYS A 225 14.77 12.88 -0.53
C LYS A 225 14.05 13.56 -1.71
N ASP A 226 12.80 13.19 -1.96
CA ASP A 226 11.92 13.72 -3.00
C ASP A 226 10.54 14.03 -2.39
N LEU A 227 9.94 15.16 -2.78
CA LEU A 227 8.57 15.57 -2.44
C LEU A 227 7.55 14.48 -2.81
N ASN A 228 7.77 13.74 -3.90
CA ASN A 228 6.89 12.61 -4.27
C ASN A 228 6.83 11.52 -3.19
N ASN A 229 7.96 11.26 -2.51
CA ASN A 229 8.02 10.24 -1.45
C ASN A 229 7.37 10.72 -0.16
N TYR A 230 7.37 12.03 0.09
CA TYR A 230 6.71 12.63 1.24
C TYR A 230 5.19 12.40 1.20
N TYR A 231 4.56 12.62 0.04
CA TYR A 231 3.13 12.34 -0.11
C TYR A 231 2.84 10.84 0.03
N HIS A 232 3.67 9.96 -0.56
CA HIS A 232 3.46 8.53 -0.40
C HIS A 232 3.53 8.06 1.08
N GLN A 233 4.42 8.66 1.88
CA GLN A 233 4.65 8.25 3.27
C GLN A 233 3.77 8.98 4.31
N MET A 234 3.32 10.21 4.05
CA MET A 234 2.56 11.02 5.02
C MET A 234 1.46 11.87 4.39
N ASN A 235 0.35 11.22 4.04
CA ASN A 235 -0.86 11.88 3.55
C ASN A 235 -1.98 12.00 4.59
N ILE A 236 -1.75 11.63 5.85
CA ILE A 236 -2.84 11.43 6.82
C ILE A 236 -3.75 12.66 6.99
N PHE A 237 -3.17 13.86 7.06
CA PHE A 237 -3.92 15.11 7.21
C PHE A 237 -4.67 15.48 5.91
N LEU A 238 -4.05 15.26 4.75
CA LEU A 238 -4.66 15.53 3.45
C LEU A 238 -5.81 14.55 3.18
N GLN A 239 -5.61 13.26 3.50
CA GLN A 239 -6.61 12.21 3.41
C GLN A 239 -7.79 12.46 4.34
N LYS A 240 -7.54 12.83 5.60
CA LYS A 240 -8.62 13.25 6.51
C LYS A 240 -9.42 14.39 5.91
N ASN A 241 -8.77 15.46 5.45
CA ASN A 241 -9.47 16.62 4.88
C ASN A 241 -10.24 16.26 3.60
N LEU A 242 -9.70 15.36 2.78
CA LEU A 242 -10.35 14.85 1.58
C LEU A 242 -11.61 14.04 1.96
N PHE A 243 -11.47 13.03 2.83
CA PHE A 243 -12.59 12.20 3.26
C PHE A 243 -13.67 13.01 3.99
N GLU A 244 -13.31 14.00 4.81
CA GLU A 244 -14.29 14.92 5.40
C GLU A 244 -15.11 15.67 4.34
N LYS A 245 -14.47 16.14 3.26
CA LYS A 245 -15.17 16.83 2.15
C LYS A 245 -16.08 15.87 1.40
N ILE A 246 -15.61 14.66 1.13
CA ILE A 246 -16.35 13.61 0.43
C ILE A 246 -17.58 13.22 1.26
N CYS A 247 -17.41 12.85 2.53
CA CYS A 247 -18.51 12.45 3.41
C CYS A 247 -19.54 13.56 3.62
N LYS A 248 -19.13 14.85 3.61
CA LYS A 248 -20.06 16.00 3.72
C LYS A 248 -20.85 16.26 2.43
N GLN A 249 -20.29 15.97 1.27
CA GLN A 249 -20.89 16.29 -0.04
C GLN A 249 -20.67 15.13 -1.04
N PRO A 250 -21.18 13.92 -0.76
CA PRO A 250 -20.81 12.72 -1.51
C PRO A 250 -21.14 12.86 -3.01
N ASN A 251 -22.30 13.39 -3.36
CA ASN A 251 -22.72 13.53 -4.76
C ASN A 251 -21.84 14.47 -5.57
N LYS A 252 -21.12 15.42 -4.93
CA LYS A 252 -20.25 16.37 -5.62
C LYS A 252 -18.97 15.69 -6.14
N TYR A 253 -18.46 14.71 -5.41
CA TYR A 253 -17.15 14.10 -5.68
C TYR A 253 -17.26 12.74 -6.38
N GLN A 254 -18.47 12.24 -6.67
CA GLN A 254 -18.67 10.89 -7.21
C GLN A 254 -17.85 10.59 -8.46
N ASN A 255 -18.00 11.43 -9.49
CA ASN A 255 -17.30 11.21 -10.77
C ASN A 255 -15.79 11.36 -10.61
N GLU A 256 -15.34 12.28 -9.76
CA GLU A 256 -13.92 12.48 -9.48
C GLU A 256 -13.33 11.24 -8.84
N ILE A 257 -13.94 10.72 -7.76
CA ILE A 257 -13.43 9.56 -7.03
C ILE A 257 -13.37 8.33 -7.94
N ILE A 258 -14.47 8.02 -8.65
CA ILE A 258 -14.52 6.86 -9.54
C ILE A 258 -13.41 6.98 -10.60
N SER A 259 -13.29 8.13 -11.25
CA SER A 259 -12.23 8.36 -12.23
C SER A 259 -10.83 8.20 -11.63
N LYS A 260 -10.59 8.66 -10.39
CA LYS A 260 -9.29 8.53 -9.72
C LYS A 260 -8.98 7.07 -9.37
N LEU A 261 -9.96 6.30 -8.90
CA LEU A 261 -9.81 4.87 -8.61
C LEU A 261 -9.52 4.07 -9.89
N GLU A 262 -10.22 4.35 -10.98
CA GLU A 262 -9.95 3.76 -12.30
C GLU A 262 -8.55 4.14 -12.81
N CYS A 263 -8.13 5.40 -12.66
CA CYS A 263 -6.78 5.82 -13.03
C CYS A 263 -5.71 5.05 -12.24
N ILE A 264 -5.93 4.82 -10.93
CA ILE A 264 -5.03 4.00 -10.11
C ILE A 264 -5.00 2.56 -10.62
N GLN A 265 -6.16 1.96 -10.90
CA GLN A 265 -6.22 0.60 -11.45
C GLN A 265 -5.41 0.48 -12.73
N LEU A 266 -5.62 1.39 -13.69
CA LEU A 266 -4.87 1.42 -14.95
C LEU A 266 -3.36 1.59 -14.73
N PHE A 267 -2.96 2.41 -13.76
CA PHE A 267 -1.55 2.57 -13.40
C PHE A 267 -0.98 1.26 -12.84
N ILE A 268 -1.69 0.57 -11.93
CA ILE A 268 -1.28 -0.72 -11.38
C ILE A 268 -1.14 -1.74 -12.51
N LEU A 269 -2.14 -1.85 -13.41
CA LEU A 269 -2.13 -2.75 -14.56
C LEU A 269 -0.92 -2.51 -15.47
N LYS A 270 -0.61 -1.24 -15.77
CA LYS A 270 0.57 -0.85 -16.56
C LYS A 270 1.87 -1.36 -15.94
N ASN A 271 1.98 -1.39 -14.62
CA ASN A 271 3.20 -1.76 -13.90
C ASN A 271 3.33 -3.26 -13.61
N LEU A 272 2.36 -4.09 -14.00
CA LEU A 272 2.41 -5.54 -13.72
C LEU A 272 3.57 -6.28 -14.40
N SER A 273 4.14 -5.75 -15.49
CA SER A 273 5.35 -6.33 -16.09
C SER A 273 6.58 -6.24 -15.18
N HIS A 274 6.55 -5.35 -14.19
CA HIS A 274 7.60 -5.12 -13.20
C HIS A 274 7.24 -5.66 -11.81
N MET A 275 6.13 -6.39 -11.67
CA MET A 275 5.75 -6.95 -10.39
C MET A 275 6.71 -8.04 -9.92
N HIS A 276 6.79 -8.23 -8.61
CA HIS A 276 7.53 -9.30 -7.97
C HIS A 276 6.60 -10.10 -7.07
N LEU A 277 6.63 -11.43 -7.18
CA LEU A 277 5.80 -12.34 -6.39
C LEU A 277 6.64 -13.15 -5.41
N THR A 278 6.37 -13.00 -4.13
CA THR A 278 6.95 -13.84 -3.08
C THR A 278 5.96 -14.90 -2.64
N ILE A 279 6.36 -16.17 -2.63
CA ILE A 279 5.56 -17.29 -2.13
C ILE A 279 6.33 -17.99 -1.02
N CYS A 280 5.71 -18.12 0.15
CA CYS A 280 6.26 -18.84 1.30
C CYS A 280 5.30 -19.96 1.71
N GLY A 281 5.74 -21.21 1.71
CA GLY A 281 4.85 -22.34 1.99
C GLY A 281 5.45 -23.73 1.77
N ASN A 282 4.58 -24.71 1.50
CA ASN A 282 5.01 -26.07 1.18
C ASN A 282 5.54 -26.12 -0.27
N MET A 283 6.81 -26.51 -0.46
CA MET A 283 7.45 -26.55 -1.77
C MET A 283 6.84 -27.59 -2.71
N GLU A 284 6.47 -28.77 -2.21
CA GLU A 284 5.81 -29.80 -3.03
C GLU A 284 4.55 -29.25 -3.69
N LEU A 285 3.75 -28.53 -2.90
CA LEU A 285 2.52 -27.91 -3.37
C LEU A 285 2.78 -26.76 -4.35
N ILE A 286 3.83 -25.96 -4.14
CA ILE A 286 4.23 -24.89 -5.08
C ILE A 286 4.69 -25.50 -6.41
N GLU A 287 5.46 -26.59 -6.38
CA GLU A 287 5.94 -27.29 -7.58
C GLU A 287 4.79 -27.92 -8.36
N GLU A 288 3.85 -28.58 -7.66
CA GLU A 288 2.63 -29.14 -8.27
C GLU A 288 1.78 -28.08 -8.99
N ASN A 289 1.72 -26.87 -8.44
CA ASN A 289 0.91 -25.76 -8.96
C ASN A 289 1.72 -24.74 -9.77
N TRP A 290 2.96 -25.05 -10.12
CA TRP A 290 3.86 -24.11 -10.77
C TRP A 290 3.29 -23.54 -12.08
N SER A 291 2.55 -24.37 -12.83
CA SER A 291 1.89 -23.95 -14.07
C SER A 291 0.89 -22.80 -13.86
N ILE A 292 0.20 -22.75 -12.72
CA ILE A 292 -0.77 -21.71 -12.37
C ILE A 292 -0.05 -20.38 -12.12
N ILE A 293 1.09 -20.43 -11.42
CA ILE A 293 1.94 -19.25 -11.18
C ILE A 293 2.49 -18.74 -12.51
N ASP A 294 3.07 -19.61 -13.34
CA ASP A 294 3.66 -19.19 -14.62
C ASP A 294 2.60 -18.60 -15.56
N GLN A 295 1.39 -19.16 -15.58
CA GLN A 295 0.25 -18.59 -16.31
C GLN A 295 -0.12 -17.20 -15.76
N PHE A 296 -0.23 -17.04 -14.44
CA PHE A 296 -0.52 -15.75 -13.83
C PHE A 296 0.54 -14.70 -14.20
N MET A 297 1.82 -15.02 -14.06
CA MET A 297 2.92 -14.09 -14.39
C MET A 297 2.91 -13.72 -15.89
N HIS A 298 2.59 -14.66 -16.77
CA HIS A 298 2.46 -14.40 -18.21
C HIS A 298 1.29 -13.47 -18.52
N GLU A 299 0.12 -13.76 -17.94
CA GLU A 299 -1.09 -12.95 -18.06
C GLU A 299 -0.85 -11.50 -17.58
N SER A 300 -0.20 -11.33 -16.43
CA SER A 300 0.17 -10.01 -15.90
C SER A 300 1.06 -9.21 -16.85
N LYS A 301 2.03 -9.86 -17.49
CA LYS A 301 2.87 -9.23 -18.52
C LYS A 301 2.06 -8.81 -19.75
N LEU A 302 1.15 -9.66 -20.22
CA LEU A 302 0.28 -9.34 -21.35
C LEU A 302 -0.65 -8.15 -21.04
N LYS A 303 -1.29 -8.15 -19.86
CA LYS A 303 -2.16 -7.05 -19.42
C LYS A 303 -1.40 -5.72 -19.34
N SER A 304 -0.18 -5.72 -18.78
CA SER A 304 0.70 -4.55 -18.77
C SER A 304 1.00 -4.03 -20.17
N GLN A 305 1.35 -4.91 -21.11
CA GLN A 305 1.65 -4.51 -22.50
C GLN A 305 0.43 -3.92 -23.23
N ILE A 306 -0.77 -4.47 -22.98
CA ILE A 306 -2.02 -3.93 -23.53
C ILE A 306 -2.24 -2.50 -23.05
N GLU A 307 -2.06 -2.23 -21.75
CA GLU A 307 -2.28 -0.89 -21.21
C GLU A 307 -1.20 0.12 -21.54
N MET A 308 0.04 -0.32 -21.73
CA MET A 308 1.07 0.55 -22.32
C MET A 308 0.66 0.98 -23.74
N LYS A 309 0.22 0.03 -24.59
CA LYS A 309 -0.21 0.34 -25.97
C LYS A 309 -1.44 1.23 -26.01
N ASN A 310 -2.44 0.97 -25.18
CA ASN A 310 -3.66 1.79 -25.13
C ASN A 310 -3.36 3.25 -24.74
N ASN A 311 -2.41 3.46 -23.82
CA ASN A 311 -1.97 4.81 -23.45
C ASN A 311 -1.21 5.51 -24.58
N GLU A 312 -0.30 4.83 -25.27
CA GLU A 312 0.41 5.39 -26.43
C GLU A 312 -0.55 5.81 -27.57
N ILE A 313 -1.62 5.04 -27.79
CA ILE A 313 -2.66 5.38 -28.76
C ILE A 313 -3.41 6.64 -28.30
N LYS A 314 -3.85 6.71 -27.05
CA LYS A 314 -4.53 7.89 -26.51
C LYS A 314 -3.67 9.15 -26.65
N GLU A 315 -2.40 9.09 -26.30
CA GLU A 315 -1.47 10.22 -26.42
C GLU A 315 -1.26 10.68 -27.88
N LYS A 316 -1.16 9.76 -28.83
CA LYS A 316 -0.99 10.07 -30.27
C LYS A 316 -2.22 10.69 -30.93
N TYR A 317 -3.42 10.39 -30.41
CA TYR A 317 -4.69 10.83 -31.00
C TYR A 317 -5.47 11.82 -30.13
N THR A 318 -4.86 12.36 -29.07
CA THR A 318 -5.46 13.50 -28.36
C THR A 318 -5.34 14.74 -29.26
N PRO A 319 -6.43 15.37 -29.72
CA PRO A 319 -6.34 16.59 -30.51
C PRO A 319 -5.64 17.65 -29.67
N THR A 320 -4.55 18.21 -30.18
CA THR A 320 -3.99 19.44 -29.62
C THR A 320 -5.08 20.51 -29.72
N LEU A 321 -5.65 20.88 -28.57
CA LEU A 321 -6.52 22.06 -28.49
C LEU A 321 -5.74 23.24 -29.11
N PRO A 322 -6.32 23.98 -30.07
CA PRO A 322 -5.64 25.12 -30.65
C PRO A 322 -5.35 26.10 -29.53
N SER A 323 -4.08 26.48 -29.39
CA SER A 323 -3.65 27.54 -28.50
C SER A 323 -4.56 28.74 -28.71
N THR A 324 -5.34 29.12 -27.70
CA THR A 324 -6.09 30.37 -27.73
C THR A 324 -5.08 31.49 -27.85
N GLY A 325 -4.93 31.98 -29.07
CA GLY A 325 -4.07 33.10 -29.42
C GLY A 325 -4.45 34.31 -28.57
N GLU A 326 -3.41 34.92 -28.02
CA GLU A 326 -3.40 36.25 -27.44
C GLU A 326 -4.26 37.19 -28.28
N THR A 327 -5.43 37.56 -27.78
CA THR A 327 -6.15 38.72 -28.32
C THR A 327 -5.74 39.91 -27.47
N ASN A 328 -4.74 40.63 -28.00
CA ASN A 328 -4.29 41.91 -27.49
C ASN A 328 -5.46 42.85 -27.22
N MET A 329 -5.43 43.49 -26.05
CA MET A 329 -6.18 44.71 -25.78
C MET A 329 -5.89 45.73 -26.90
N ILE A 330 -6.92 46.12 -27.65
CA ILE A 330 -6.95 47.41 -28.34
C ILE A 330 -7.89 48.28 -27.52
N VAL A 331 -7.29 49.29 -26.89
CA VAL A 331 -7.97 50.48 -26.39
C VAL A 331 -8.47 51.27 -27.60
N LEU A 332 -9.78 51.51 -27.67
CA LEU A 332 -10.37 52.66 -28.34
C LEU A 332 -11.54 53.18 -27.48
#